data_AF-A0A967TYH1-F1
#
_entry.id   AF-A0A967TYH1-F1
#
_cell.length_a   1.000
_cell.length_b   1.000
_cell.length_c   1.000
_cell.angle_alpha   90.00
_cell.angle_beta   90.00
_cell.angle_gamma   90.00
#
_symmetry.space_group_name_H-M   'P 1'
#
loop_
_entity.id
_entity.type
_entity.pdbx_description
1 polymer ?
#
loop_
_entity_poly.entity_id
_entity_poly.type
_entity_poly.pdbx_seq_one_letter_code
_entity_poly.pdbx_strand_id
1 'polypeptide(L)' 'YKVVRIPLKGSTPTGTVDDFAYGWLNKTDETASGRPVGLAVGPEGALYVSDDKAGMIYRISYVKSS' A
#
# COMPACT_ATOMS: atom_id res chain seq x y z
N TYR A 1 0.52 -8.05 6.53
CA TYR A 1 -0.20 -6.82 6.15
C TYR A 1 0.27 -6.34 4.78
N LYS A 2 -0.65 -5.77 4.00
CA LYS A 2 -0.37 -5.29 2.64
C LYS A 2 -1.36 -4.21 2.21
N VAL A 3 -0.95 -3.39 1.25
CA VAL A 3 -1.81 -2.54 0.43
C VAL A 3 -1.98 -3.25 -0.90
N VAL A 4 -3.22 -3.40 -1.36
CA VAL A 4 -3.55 -4.05 -2.63
C VAL A 4 -4.19 -3.06 -3.59
N ARG A 5 -4.03 -3.30 -4.88
CA ARG A 5 -4.75 -2.63 -5.95
C ARG A 5 -5.78 -3.57 -6.52
N ILE A 6 -7.01 -3.08 -6.66
CA ILE A 6 -8.10 -3.78 -7.34
C ILE A 6 -8.38 -3.01 -8.63
N PRO A 7 -8.02 -3.55 -9.80
CA PRO A 7 -8.38 -2.93 -11.06
C PRO A 7 -9.90 -2.93 -11.26
N LEU A 8 -10.42 -1.85 -11.82
CA LEU A 8 -11.83 -1.71 -12.14
C LEU A 8 -12.01 -1.60 -13.66
N LYS A 9 -13.07 -2.22 -14.19
CA LYS A 9 -13.61 -1.95 -15.52
C LYS A 9 -14.90 -1.13 -15.34
N GLY A 10 -14.80 0.19 -15.50
CA GLY A 10 -15.86 1.10 -15.06
C GLY A 10 -15.97 1.09 -13.54
N SER A 11 -17.16 0.80 -13.01
CA SER A 11 -17.41 0.63 -11.58
C SER A 11 -17.26 -0.82 -11.09
N THR A 12 -16.95 -1.77 -11.97
CA THR A 12 -16.93 -3.21 -11.64
C THR A 12 -15.50 -3.70 -11.41
N PRO A 13 -15.21 -4.33 -10.26
CA PRO A 13 -13.92 -5.01 -10.04
C PRO A 13 -13.65 -6.08 -11.10
N THR A 14 -12.42 -6.14 -11.61
CA THR A 14 -12.02 -7.14 -12.62
C THR A 14 -11.84 -8.55 -12.04
N GLY A 15 -11.86 -8.69 -10.72
CA GLY A 15 -11.58 -9.94 -10.01
C GLY A 15 -10.08 -10.20 -9.79
N THR A 16 -9.20 -9.37 -10.35
CA THR A 16 -7.76 -9.42 -10.05
C THR A 16 -7.43 -8.58 -8.83
N VAL A 17 -6.50 -9.08 -8.01
CA VAL A 17 -5.97 -8.37 -6.83
C VAL A 17 -4.46 -8.35 -6.94
N ASP A 18 -3.90 -7.16 -7.08
CA ASP A 18 -2.47 -6.98 -7.22
C ASP A 18 -1.88 -6.52 -5.89
N ASP A 19 -0.80 -7.17 -5.44
CA ASP A 19 -0.05 -6.72 -4.27
C ASP A 19 0.73 -5.45 -4.65
N PHE A 20 0.29 -4.31 -4.12
CA PHE A 20 0.87 -3.00 -4.44
C PHE A 20 2.06 -2.67 -3.54
N ALA A 21 1.89 -2.86 -2.23
CA ALA A 21 2.96 -2.77 -1.25
C ALA A 21 2.74 -3.84 -0.17
N TYR A 22 3.81 -4.50 0.24
CA TYR A 22 3.80 -5.58 1.22
C TYR A 22 5.17 -5.70 1.89
N GLY A 23 5.31 -6.60 2.86
CA GLY A 23 6.57 -6.84 3.59
C GLY A 23 6.52 -6.46 5.08
N TRP A 24 5.42 -5.86 5.53
CA TRP A 24 5.23 -5.54 6.95
C TRP A 24 5.00 -6.74 7.86
N LEU A 25 4.64 -7.91 7.32
CA LEU A 25 4.45 -9.12 8.10
C LEU A 25 5.53 -10.13 7.69
N ASN A 26 6.39 -10.47 8.64
CA ASN A 26 7.27 -11.62 8.50
C ASN A 26 6.39 -12.88 8.55
N LYS A 27 6.46 -13.69 7.49
CA LYS A 27 5.63 -14.91 7.36
C LYS A 27 6.15 -16.08 8.19
N THR A 28 7.39 -16.02 8.68
CA THR A 28 8.02 -17.12 9.42
C THR A 28 7.69 -17.06 10.90
N ASP A 29 7.79 -15.88 11.51
CA ASP A 29 7.58 -15.68 12.96
C ASP A 29 6.30 -14.88 13.28
N GLU A 30 5.51 -14.55 12.26
CA GLU A 30 4.28 -13.76 12.35
C GLU A 30 4.46 -12.36 12.97
N THR A 31 5.69 -11.87 13.05
CA THR A 31 5.97 -10.54 13.56
C THR A 31 5.64 -9.49 12.52
N ALA A 32 4.93 -8.46 12.96
CA ALA A 32 4.62 -7.31 12.11
C ALA A 32 5.58 -6.15 12.42
N SER A 33 6.31 -5.66 11.42
CA SER A 33 7.12 -4.44 11.50
C SER A 33 6.28 -3.17 11.32
N GLY A 34 5.05 -3.31 10.80
CA GLY A 34 4.09 -2.23 10.68
C GLY A 34 2.67 -2.75 10.43
N ARG A 35 1.70 -1.85 10.54
CA ARG A 35 0.27 -2.12 10.34
C ARG A 35 -0.33 -0.94 9.56
N PRO A 36 -0.35 -1.01 8.22
CA PRO A 36 -0.99 0.01 7.40
C PRO A 36 -2.50 0.05 7.67
N VAL A 37 -3.04 1.25 7.93
CA VAL A 37 -4.45 1.45 8.33
C VAL A 37 -5.20 2.51 7.53
N GLY A 38 -4.50 3.35 6.75
CA GLY A 38 -5.11 4.44 6.01
C GLY A 38 -4.35 4.79 4.75
N LEU A 39 -5.07 5.31 3.76
CA LEU A 39 -4.55 5.67 2.44
C LEU A 39 -5.04 7.06 2.05
N ALA A 40 -4.15 7.86 1.45
CA ALA A 40 -4.51 9.12 0.81
C ALA A 40 -3.65 9.33 -0.44
N VAL A 41 -4.21 9.93 -1.49
CA VAL A 41 -3.45 10.34 -2.67
C VAL A 41 -3.17 11.83 -2.57
N GLY A 42 -1.90 12.20 -2.62
CA GLY A 42 -1.47 13.59 -2.60
C GLY A 42 -1.72 14.30 -3.94
N PRO A 43 -1.68 15.65 -3.97
CA PRO A 43 -1.90 16.43 -5.18
C PRO A 43 -0.86 16.15 -6.29
N GLU A 44 0.32 15.62 -5.93
CA GLU A 44 1.37 15.20 -6.86
C GLU A 44 1.21 13.76 -7.36
N GLY A 45 0.15 13.06 -6.94
CA GLY A 45 -0.13 11.68 -7.32
C GLY A 45 0.60 10.62 -6.50
N ALA A 46 1.34 10.99 -5.46
CA ALA A 46 1.95 10.04 -4.54
C ALA A 46 0.88 9.38 -3.64
N LEU A 47 1.07 8.11 -3.30
CA LEU A 47 0.25 7.41 -2.32
C LEU A 47 0.88 7.52 -0.94
N TYR A 48 0.11 8.04 0.02
CA TYR A 48 0.46 8.09 1.42
C TYR A 48 -0.22 6.94 2.16
N VAL A 49 0.54 6.21 2.98
CA VAL A 49 0.06 5.07 3.76
C VAL A 49 0.35 5.33 5.23
N SER A 50 -0.69 5.42 6.07
CA SER A 50 -0.52 5.59 7.51
C SER A 50 -0.33 4.24 8.20
N ASP A 51 0.61 4.17 9.14
CA ASP A 51 0.95 2.98 9.92
C ASP A 51 0.88 3.26 11.42
N ASP A 52 -0.07 2.61 12.10
CA ASP A 52 -0.34 2.86 13.52
C ASP A 52 0.55 2.02 14.46
N LYS A 53 1.29 1.04 13.94
CA LYS A 53 2.26 0.25 14.71
C LYS A 53 3.64 0.89 14.68
N ALA A 54 4.06 1.36 13.52
CA ALA A 54 5.35 2.03 13.35
C ALA A 54 5.27 3.52 13.72
N GLY A 55 4.07 4.12 13.75
CA GLY A 55 3.90 5.56 13.96
C GLY A 55 4.41 6.39 12.78
N MET A 56 4.28 5.86 11.56
CA MET A 56 4.89 6.41 10.35
C MET A 56 3.83 6.71 9.27
N ILE A 57 4.15 7.65 8.39
CA ILE A 57 3.48 7.82 7.09
C ILE A 57 4.48 7.46 6.00
N TYR A 58 4.20 6.40 5.24
CA TYR A 58 4.98 6.06 4.06
C TYR A 58 4.51 6.88 2.86
N ARG A 59 5.44 7.40 2.06
CA ARG A 59 5.16 8.08 0.79
C ARG A 59 5.68 7.25 -0.38
N ILE A 60 4.78 6.74 -1.21
CA ILE A 60 5.10 5.94 -2.39
C ILE A 60 4.87 6.81 -3.63
N SER A 61 5.94 7.09 -4.37
CA SER A 61 5.89 7.91 -5.58
C SER A 61 6.65 7.25 -6.73
N TYR A 62 6.12 7.36 -7.94
CA TYR A 62 6.84 6.94 -9.14
C TYR A 62 7.97 7.94 -9.44
N VAL A 63 9.21 7.45 -9.51
CA VAL A 63 10.36 8.22 -9.97
C VAL A 63 10.75 7.67 -11.33
N LYS A 64 10.62 8.49 -12.37
CA LYS A 64 11.07 8.12 -13.71
C LYS A 64 12.60 8.21 -13.73
N SER A 65 13.28 7.07 -13.83
CA SER A 65 14.71 7.06 -14.16
C SER A 65 14.90 7.48 -15.62
N SER A 66 15.76 8.46 -15.85
CA SER A 66 16.18 8.93 -17.18
C SER A 66 17.10 7.95 -17.89
#